data_AF-A0A3C0DNQ7-F1
#
_entry.id   AF-A0A3C0DNQ7-F1
#
_cell.length_a   1.000
_cell.length_b   1.000
_cell.length_c   1.000
_cell.angle_alpha   90.00
_cell.angle_beta   90.00
_cell.angle_gamma   90.00
#
_symmetry.space_group_name_H-M   'P 1'
#
loop_
_entity.id
_entity.type
_entity.pdbx_description
1 polymer ?
#
loop_
_entity_poly.entity_id
_entity_poly.type
_entity_poly.pdbx_seq_one_letter_code
_entity_poly.pdbx_strand_id
1 'polypeptide(L)'
;MEAKLHQAYDAEYSRLQSTVDILEADIDGTKAQYAELKETVDTLLRTSGGEYDHDLVSKSALLQGVRCKLLALPFAVKKPYFARMQFQEDHWDQLDDIYIGRLGT
;
A
#
# COMPACT_ATOMS: atom_id res chain seq x y z
N MET A 1 24.13 20.43 7.36
CA MET A 1 24.28 20.11 5.92
C MET A 1 22.88 20.14 5.32
N GLU A 2 22.58 21.04 4.39
CA GLU A 2 21.29 21.02 3.69
C GLU A 2 21.23 19.77 2.81
N ALA A 3 20.15 18.97 2.93
CA ALA A 3 20.00 17.72 2.18
C ALA A 3 20.12 17.91 0.65
N LYS A 4 19.74 19.09 0.16
CA LYS A 4 19.81 19.51 -1.26
C LYS A 4 21.23 19.59 -1.82
N LEU A 5 22.26 19.63 -0.96
CA LEU A 5 23.66 19.71 -1.38
C LEU A 5 24.27 18.31 -1.61
N HIS A 6 23.52 17.24 -1.32
CA HIS A 6 24.01 15.87 -1.49
C HIS A 6 23.88 15.42 -2.95
N GLN A 7 24.93 14.79 -3.49
CA GLN A 7 24.98 14.34 -4.89
C GLN A 7 23.82 13.42 -5.31
N ALA A 8 23.29 12.63 -4.38
CA ALA A 8 22.19 11.71 -4.65
C ALA A 8 20.80 12.33 -4.44
N TYR A 9 20.71 13.61 -4.05
CA TYR A 9 19.45 14.24 -3.66
C TYR A 9 18.40 14.18 -4.77
N ASP A 10 18.75 14.57 -5.99
CA ASP A 10 17.79 14.64 -7.10
C ASP A 10 17.26 13.25 -7.47
N ALA A 11 18.15 12.24 -7.53
CA ALA A 11 17.76 10.87 -7.82
C ALA A 11 16.82 10.30 -6.74
N GLU A 12 17.14 10.54 -5.46
CA GLU A 12 16.30 10.12 -4.34
C GLU A 12 14.96 10.86 -4.30
N TYR A 13 14.94 12.14 -4.65
CA TYR A 13 13.73 12.94 -4.73
C TYR A 13 12.79 12.45 -5.85
N SER A 14 13.32 12.18 -7.04
CA SER A 14 12.54 11.61 -8.15
C SER A 14 11.96 10.24 -7.80
N ARG A 15 12.72 9.39 -7.10
CA ARG A 15 12.23 8.07 -6.67
C ARG A 15 11.17 8.18 -5.58
N LEU A 16 11.35 9.10 -4.64
CA LEU A 16 10.35 9.40 -3.62
C LEU A 16 9.04 9.84 -4.26
N GLN A 17 9.08 10.74 -5.23
CA GLN A 17 7.88 11.19 -5.96
C GLN A 17 7.21 10.02 -6.69
N SER A 18 7.98 9.21 -7.42
CA SER A 18 7.44 8.02 -8.11
C SER A 18 6.79 7.04 -7.13
N THR A 19 7.36 6.88 -5.93
CA THR A 19 6.80 6.01 -4.88
C THR A 19 5.50 6.58 -4.32
N VAL A 20 5.43 7.90 -4.12
CA VAL A 20 4.21 8.59 -3.71
C VAL A 20 3.11 8.39 -4.76
N ASP A 21 3.42 8.57 -6.04
CA ASP A 21 2.44 8.42 -7.13
C ASP A 21 1.87 6.99 -7.17
N ILE A 22 2.72 5.96 -6.97
CA ILE A 22 2.29 4.56 -6.86
C ILE A 22 1.35 4.38 -5.67
N LEU A 23 1.70 4.90 -4.50
CA LEU A 23 0.89 4.77 -3.29
C LEU A 23 -0.46 5.50 -3.42
N GLU A 24 -0.50 6.65 -4.10
CA GLU A 24 -1.73 7.38 -4.38
C GLU A 24 -2.64 6.61 -5.34
N ALA A 25 -2.09 6.02 -6.40
CA ALA A 25 -2.84 5.13 -7.30
C ALA A 25 -3.37 3.91 -6.53
N ASP A 26 -2.57 3.34 -5.62
CA ASP A 26 -2.98 2.22 -4.76
C ASP A 26 -4.13 2.61 -3.83
N ILE A 27 -4.11 3.83 -3.27
CA ILE A 27 -5.21 4.37 -2.47
C ILE A 27 -6.49 4.43 -3.29
N ASP A 28 -6.45 4.98 -4.50
CA ASP A 28 -7.63 5.14 -5.33
C ASP A 28 -8.19 3.80 -5.80
N GLY A 29 -7.33 2.86 -6.19
CA GLY A 29 -7.73 1.49 -6.48
C GLY A 29 -8.36 0.79 -5.26
N THR A 30 -7.77 0.95 -4.07
CA THR A 30 -8.30 0.36 -2.84
C THR A 30 -9.64 1.01 -2.44
N LYS A 31 -9.85 2.31 -2.70
CA LYS A 31 -11.15 2.98 -2.48
C LYS A 31 -12.24 2.42 -3.38
N ALA A 32 -11.94 2.23 -4.66
CA ALA A 32 -12.87 1.63 -5.61
C ALA A 32 -13.26 0.21 -5.17
N GLN A 33 -12.26 -0.61 -4.83
CA GLN A 33 -12.47 -1.96 -4.33
C GLN A 33 -13.31 -1.99 -3.04
N TYR A 34 -13.08 -1.05 -2.12
CA TYR A 34 -13.87 -0.92 -0.90
C TYR A 34 -15.33 -0.61 -1.19
N ALA A 35 -15.61 0.32 -2.12
CA ALA A 35 -16.96 0.68 -2.49
C ALA A 35 -17.74 -0.51 -3.07
N GLU A 36 -17.13 -1.25 -4.01
CA GLU A 36 -17.72 -2.43 -4.64
C GLU A 36 -17.98 -3.57 -3.63
N LEU A 37 -17.00 -3.87 -2.78
CA LEU A 37 -17.16 -4.91 -1.74
C LEU A 37 -18.22 -4.51 -0.72
N LYS A 38 -18.30 -3.23 -0.35
CA LYS A 38 -19.31 -2.73 0.57
C LYS A 38 -20.71 -2.91 -0.01
N GLU A 39 -20.92 -2.54 -1.27
CA GLU A 39 -22.21 -2.74 -1.95
C GLU A 39 -22.60 -4.23 -2.03
N THR A 40 -21.62 -5.09 -2.32
CA THR A 40 -21.82 -6.55 -2.33
C THR A 40 -22.24 -7.07 -0.96
N VAL A 41 -21.55 -6.69 0.11
CA VAL A 41 -21.87 -7.08 1.48
C VAL A 41 -23.24 -6.55 1.90
N ASP A 42 -23.54 -5.28 1.61
CA ASP A 42 -24.85 -4.67 1.91
C ASP A 42 -25.99 -5.41 1.20
N THR A 43 -25.76 -5.90 -0.02
CA THR A 43 -26.73 -6.70 -0.78
C THR A 43 -26.94 -8.07 -0.14
N LEU A 44 -25.84 -8.78 0.16
CA LEU A 44 -25.89 -10.09 0.81
C LEU A 44 -26.57 -10.03 2.19
N LEU A 45 -26.31 -8.98 2.96
CA LEU A 45 -26.99 -8.75 4.24
C LEU A 45 -28.51 -8.66 4.09
N ARG A 46 -29.00 -7.95 3.07
CA ARG A 46 -30.43 -7.82 2.80
C ARG A 46 -31.07 -9.12 2.33
N THR A 47 -30.34 -9.92 1.54
CA THR A 47 -30.86 -11.16 0.95
C THR A 47 -30.77 -12.36 1.88
N SER A 48 -29.80 -12.39 2.80
CA SER A 48 -29.56 -13.52 3.70
C SER A 48 -30.71 -13.82 4.66
N GLY A 49 -31.60 -12.86 4.93
CA GLY A 49 -32.77 -13.06 5.79
C GLY A 49 -32.45 -13.47 7.24
N GLY A 50 -31.19 -13.34 7.68
CA GLY A 50 -30.72 -13.80 8.99
C GLY A 50 -30.25 -15.25 9.04
N GLU A 51 -30.23 -15.96 7.91
CA GLU A 51 -29.60 -17.27 7.78
C GLU A 51 -28.08 -17.15 7.60
N TYR A 52 -27.36 -18.23 7.89
CA TYR A 52 -25.92 -18.27 7.66
C TYR A 52 -25.61 -18.26 6.16
N ASP A 53 -24.78 -17.30 5.75
CA ASP A 53 -24.30 -17.16 4.38
C ASP A 53 -22.76 -17.11 4.38
N HIS A 54 -22.14 -18.11 3.75
CA HIS A 54 -20.68 -18.24 3.66
C HIS A 54 -20.04 -17.11 2.84
N ASP A 55 -20.72 -16.67 1.78
CA ASP A 55 -20.22 -15.60 0.92
C ASP A 55 -20.27 -14.26 1.67
N LEU A 56 -21.33 -14.04 2.45
CA LEU A 56 -21.42 -12.87 3.33
C LEU A 56 -20.24 -12.82 4.32
N VAL A 57 -19.92 -13.93 4.98
CA VAL A 57 -18.79 -14.01 5.92
C VAL A 57 -17.46 -13.71 5.20
N SER A 58 -17.23 -14.38 4.07
CA SER A 58 -16.00 -14.24 3.29
C SER A 58 -15.81 -12.81 2.76
N LYS A 59 -16.85 -12.22 2.17
CA LYS A 59 -16.82 -10.85 1.64
C LYS A 59 -16.70 -9.81 2.76
N SER A 60 -17.31 -10.04 3.92
CA SER A 60 -17.16 -9.16 5.09
C SER A 60 -15.73 -9.15 5.61
N ALA A 61 -15.06 -10.31 5.67
CA ALA A 61 -13.65 -10.39 6.05
C ALA A 61 -12.74 -9.67 5.06
N LEU A 62 -12.99 -9.85 3.76
CA LEU A 62 -12.27 -9.12 2.70
C LEU A 62 -12.48 -7.61 2.82
N LEU A 63 -13.72 -7.15 3.00
CA LEU A 63 -14.06 -5.74 3.18
C LEU A 63 -13.31 -5.14 4.38
N GLN A 64 -13.21 -5.87 5.49
CA GLN A 64 -12.45 -5.44 6.65
C GLN A 64 -10.95 -5.35 6.35
N GLY A 65 -10.38 -6.29 5.60
CA GLY A 65 -8.99 -6.24 5.14
C GLY A 65 -8.71 -5.01 4.27
N VAL A 66 -9.58 -4.75 3.29
CA VAL A 66 -9.49 -3.57 2.40
C VAL A 66 -9.61 -2.27 3.21
N ARG A 67 -10.52 -2.24 4.19
CA ARG A 67 -10.65 -1.09 5.12
C ARG A 67 -9.36 -0.85 5.91
N CYS A 68 -8.76 -1.91 6.45
CA CYS A 68 -7.47 -1.80 7.15
C CYS A 68 -6.36 -1.27 6.23
N LYS A 69 -6.31 -1.74 4.97
CA LYS A 69 -5.37 -1.23 3.97
C LYS A 69 -5.58 0.27 3.71
N LEU A 70 -6.83 0.71 3.50
CA LEU A 70 -7.17 2.13 3.32
C LEU A 70 -6.79 3.02 4.50
N LEU A 71 -6.87 2.51 5.73
CA LEU A 71 -6.44 3.26 6.91
C LEU A 71 -4.91 3.37 6.98
N ALA A 72 -4.17 2.39 6.45
CA ALA A 72 -2.71 2.37 6.52
C ALA A 72 -2.02 3.17 5.41
N LEU A 73 -2.52 3.10 4.17
CA LEU A 73 -1.89 3.71 2.99
C LEU A 73 -1.62 5.22 3.11
N PRO A 74 -2.53 6.07 3.64
CA PRO A 74 -2.28 7.50 3.78
C PRO A 74 -1.06 7.84 4.66
N PHE A 75 -0.76 6.98 5.66
CA PHE A 75 0.44 7.16 6.48
C PHE A 75 1.72 6.84 5.72
N ALA A 76 1.66 5.94 4.73
CA ALA A 76 2.79 5.62 3.87
C ALA A 76 3.05 6.73 2.86
N VAL A 77 2.03 7.36 2.27
CA VAL A 77 2.22 8.52 1.37
C VAL A 77 3.03 9.63 2.03
N LYS A 78 2.76 9.94 3.30
CA LYS A 78 3.48 10.99 4.04
C LYS A 78 4.97 10.68 4.24
N LYS A 79 5.33 9.42 4.40
CA LYS A 79 6.71 8.97 4.60
C LYS A 79 6.87 7.52 4.09
N PRO A 80 7.07 7.33 2.77
CA PRO A 80 7.06 5.99 2.17
C PRO A 80 8.16 5.11 2.73
N TYR A 81 9.37 5.66 2.81
CA TYR A 81 10.53 5.01 3.41
C TYR A 81 11.32 5.99 4.29
N PHE A 82 12.13 5.44 5.20
CA PHE A 82 12.99 6.21 6.09
C PHE A 82 14.47 5.87 5.95
N ALA A 83 14.81 4.78 5.26
CA ALA A 83 16.18 4.38 5.01
C ALA A 83 16.31 3.73 3.63
N ARG A 84 17.51 3.84 3.06
CA ARG A 84 17.97 3.11 1.88
C ARG A 84 19.20 2.32 2.28
N MET A 85 19.25 1.06 1.91
CA MET A 85 20.37 0.16 2.11
C MET A 85 20.89 -0.28 0.75
N GLN A 86 22.21 -0.33 0.60
CA GLN A 86 22.85 -0.94 -0.56
C GLN A 86 23.29 -2.33 -0.15
N PHE A 87 22.85 -3.33 -0.89
CA PHE A 87 23.16 -4.73 -0.66
C PHE A 87 23.89 -5.30 -1.87
N GLN A 88 24.94 -6.06 -1.62
CA GLN A 88 25.66 -6.81 -2.63
C GLN A 88 25.90 -8.21 -2.06
N GLU A 89 25.49 -9.23 -2.80
CA GLU A 89 25.71 -10.61 -2.41
C GLU A 89 27.05 -11.11 -2.96
N ASP A 90 27.80 -11.88 -2.17
CA ASP A 90 29.17 -12.31 -2.52
C ASP A 90 29.27 -13.08 -3.85
N HIS A 91 28.16 -13.70 -4.29
CA HIS A 91 28.11 -14.49 -5.51
C HIS A 91 27.58 -13.72 -6.73
N TRP A 92 27.12 -12.48 -6.55
CA TRP A 92 26.46 -11.68 -7.58
C TRP A 92 27.17 -10.33 -7.72
N ASP A 93 27.60 -9.98 -8.94
CA ASP A 93 28.24 -8.70 -9.24
C ASP A 93 27.25 -7.50 -9.26
N GLN A 94 26.04 -7.70 -8.74
CA GLN A 94 24.97 -6.70 -8.75
C GLN A 94 24.85 -6.01 -7.39
N LEU A 95 24.79 -4.68 -7.41
CA LEU A 95 24.46 -3.86 -6.25
C LEU A 95 22.96 -3.52 -6.28
N ASP A 96 22.25 -3.88 -5.23
CA ASP A 96 20.81 -3.65 -5.09
C ASP A 96 20.52 -2.54 -4.08
N ASP A 97 19.63 -1.61 -4.47
CA ASP A 97 19.10 -0.59 -3.56
C ASP A 97 17.79 -1.08 -2.92
N ILE A 98 17.81 -1.28 -1.61
CA ILE A 98 16.66 -1.69 -0.79
C ILE A 98 16.14 -0.49 0.00
N TYR A 99 14.85 -0.19 -0.13
CA TYR A 99 14.19 0.90 0.59
C TYR A 99 13.37 0.36 1.75
N ILE A 100 13.60 0.89 2.94
CA ILE A 100 12.97 0.41 4.17
C ILE A 100 11.91 1.42 4.61
N GLY A 101 10.66 0.96 4.59
CA GLY A 101 9.48 1.76 4.87
C GLY A 101 8.51 1.13 5.86
N ARG A 102 7.43 1.86 6.14
CA ARG A 102 6.39 1.41 7.07
C ARG A 102 5.47 0.37 6.44
N LEU A 103 5.24 0.48 5.14
CA LEU A 103 4.59 -0.53 4.34
C LEU A 103 5.67 -1.19 3.48
N GLY A 104 5.76 -2.52 3.53
CA GLY A 104 6.51 -3.26 2.52
C GLY A 104 5.71 -3.20 1.23
N THR A 105 6.23 -2.51 0.24
CA THR A 105 5.84 -2.65 -1.16
C THR A 105 6.73 -3.68 -1.81
#